data_AF-A0A1B7W3W6-F1
#
_entry.id   AF-A0A1B7W3W6-F1
#
_cell.length_a   1.000
_cell.length_b   1.000
_cell.length_c   1.000
_cell.angle_alpha   90.00
_cell.angle_beta   90.00
_cell.angle_gamma   90.00
#
_symmetry.space_group_name_H-M   'P 1'
#
loop_
_entity.id
_entity.type
_entity.pdbx_description
1 polymer ?
#
loop_
_entity_poly.entity_id
_entity_poly.type
_entity_poly.pdbx_seq_one_letter_code
_entity_poly.pdbx_strand_id
1 'polypeptide(L)'
;ALATTATTATGVGSYAITQGTVTNANNTNYAIAYTSGTLTVAVRDITVTADNKTRKYGNANPALTWTVGGDGLVNGDTLTGALATTATTATGVGSYAITQGTVTNANNTNYAIAYTSGTLTVAVRDITVTADNKTRKYGNANPALTWTVGGDGLVNGDTLTGALATTATTATG
;
A
#
# COMPACT_ATOMS: atom_id res chain seq x y z
N ALA A 1 24.83 -6.50 -42.78
CA ALA A 1 24.82 -6.63 -41.31
C ALA A 1 23.95 -7.82 -40.91
N LEU A 2 24.28 -8.50 -39.81
CA LEU A 2 23.40 -9.53 -39.24
C LEU A 2 22.09 -8.88 -38.76
N ALA A 3 21.03 -9.67 -38.60
CA ALA A 3 19.70 -9.16 -38.27
C ALA A 3 18.98 -10.02 -37.22
N THR A 4 18.07 -9.43 -36.46
CA THR A 4 17.13 -10.12 -35.58
C THR A 4 15.75 -9.47 -35.70
N THR A 5 14.68 -10.22 -35.43
CA THR A 5 13.32 -9.68 -35.37
C THR A 5 13.00 -9.04 -34.02
N ALA A 6 13.87 -9.21 -33.01
CA ALA A 6 13.67 -8.59 -31.71
C ALA A 6 13.77 -7.06 -31.79
N THR A 7 12.84 -6.40 -31.11
CA THR A 7 12.73 -4.94 -30.99
C THR A 7 12.70 -4.55 -29.51
N THR A 8 12.64 -3.25 -29.21
CA THR A 8 12.49 -2.74 -27.84
C THR A 8 11.15 -3.12 -27.19
N ALA A 9 10.16 -3.56 -27.98
CA ALA A 9 8.86 -4.04 -27.50
C ALA A 9 8.78 -5.57 -27.47
N THR A 10 9.83 -6.27 -27.90
CA THR A 10 9.86 -7.72 -27.91
C THR A 10 10.04 -8.26 -26.50
N GLY A 11 9.13 -9.14 -26.08
CA GLY A 11 9.13 -9.70 -24.73
C GLY A 11 10.27 -10.69 -24.46
N VAL A 12 10.29 -11.19 -23.23
CA VAL A 12 11.26 -12.20 -22.76
C VAL A 12 11.22 -13.43 -23.65
N GLY A 13 12.40 -13.93 -24.01
CA GLY A 13 12.50 -15.09 -24.90
C GLY A 13 13.84 -15.20 -25.61
N SER A 14 13.87 -16.11 -26.57
CA SER A 14 15.03 -16.43 -27.40
C SER A 14 14.70 -16.13 -28.86
N TYR A 15 15.53 -15.31 -29.51
CA TYR A 15 15.30 -14.81 -30.85
C TYR A 15 16.50 -15.11 -31.73
N ALA A 16 16.26 -15.56 -32.96
CA ALA A 16 17.35 -15.85 -33.88
C ALA A 16 18.09 -14.56 -34.25
N ILE A 17 19.42 -14.66 -34.26
CA ILE A 17 20.26 -13.80 -35.08
C ILE A 17 20.37 -14.51 -36.43
N THR A 18 20.14 -13.77 -37.50
CA THR A 18 20.13 -14.24 -38.89
C THR A 18 21.18 -13.48 -39.70
N GLN A 19 21.55 -14.01 -40.87
CA GLN A 19 22.56 -13.44 -41.74
C GLN A 19 22.25 -11.98 -42.17
N GLY A 20 20.97 -11.62 -42.23
CA GLY A 20 20.54 -10.30 -42.67
C GLY A 20 21.07 -9.98 -44.06
N THR A 21 21.80 -8.86 -44.18
CA THR A 21 22.38 -8.38 -45.45
C THR A 21 23.86 -8.69 -45.62
N VAL A 22 24.44 -9.55 -44.77
CA VAL A 22 25.86 -9.96 -44.89
C VAL A 22 26.04 -10.82 -46.14
N THR A 23 26.78 -10.31 -47.12
CA THR A 23 27.07 -11.00 -48.38
C THR A 23 28.54 -10.79 -48.80
N ASN A 24 29.02 -11.63 -49.71
CA ASN A 24 30.34 -11.54 -50.35
C ASN A 24 30.26 -10.89 -51.75
N ALA A 25 29.18 -10.17 -52.06
CA ALA A 25 28.92 -9.68 -53.42
C ALA A 25 30.06 -8.80 -53.99
N ASN A 26 30.79 -8.09 -53.13
CA ASN A 26 31.93 -7.25 -53.51
C ASN A 26 33.29 -7.94 -53.39
N ASN A 27 33.36 -9.22 -53.01
CA ASN A 27 34.61 -9.96 -52.88
C ASN A 27 34.37 -11.46 -53.12
N THR A 28 34.47 -11.87 -54.38
CA THR A 28 34.21 -13.24 -54.86
C THR A 28 35.27 -14.25 -54.44
N ASN A 29 36.38 -13.82 -53.82
CA ASN A 29 37.44 -14.72 -53.35
C ASN A 29 37.06 -15.51 -52.10
N TYR A 30 35.95 -15.17 -51.43
CA TYR A 30 35.49 -15.82 -50.21
C TYR A 30 34.10 -16.43 -50.40
N ALA A 31 33.88 -17.65 -49.92
CA ALA A 31 32.55 -18.22 -49.74
C ALA A 31 32.06 -17.91 -48.30
N ILE A 32 30.80 -17.49 -48.16
CA ILE A 32 30.20 -17.25 -46.85
C ILE A 32 29.32 -18.44 -46.46
N ALA A 33 29.62 -19.04 -45.30
CA ALA A 33 28.71 -19.93 -44.59
C ALA A 33 28.22 -19.20 -43.33
N TYR A 34 26.91 -19.19 -43.12
CA TYR A 34 26.29 -18.56 -41.96
C TYR A 34 25.80 -19.60 -40.96
N THR A 35 26.18 -19.43 -39.70
CA THR A 35 25.64 -20.19 -38.56
C THR A 35 24.78 -19.25 -37.71
N SER A 36 23.54 -19.65 -37.42
CA SER A 36 22.63 -18.83 -36.62
C SER A 36 23.13 -18.68 -35.18
N GLY A 37 23.19 -17.44 -34.71
CA GLY A 37 23.28 -17.11 -33.29
C GLY A 37 21.91 -16.92 -32.65
N THR A 38 21.90 -16.71 -31.34
CA THR A 38 20.69 -16.47 -30.55
C THR A 38 20.86 -15.20 -29.72
N LEU A 39 19.86 -14.33 -29.75
CA LEU A 39 19.68 -13.21 -28.84
C LEU A 39 18.67 -13.62 -27.76
N THR A 40 19.09 -13.55 -26.50
CA THR A 40 18.21 -13.78 -25.35
C THR A 40 17.74 -12.45 -24.78
N VAL A 41 16.42 -12.27 -24.68
CA VAL A 41 15.79 -11.17 -23.94
C VAL A 41 15.44 -11.70 -22.55
N ALA A 42 16.12 -11.18 -21.53
CA ALA A 42 15.90 -11.54 -20.13
C ALA A 42 14.75 -10.75 -19.50
N VAL A 43 14.23 -11.23 -18.37
CA VAL A 43 13.26 -10.50 -17.54
C VAL A 43 13.83 -9.17 -17.08
N ARG A 44 12.96 -8.18 -16.93
CA ARG A 44 13.30 -6.87 -16.40
C ARG A 44 12.98 -6.82 -14.91
N ASP A 45 13.96 -6.45 -14.08
CA ASP A 45 13.79 -6.45 -12.63
C ASP A 45 13.16 -5.13 -12.16
N ILE A 46 12.00 -5.24 -11.51
CA ILE A 46 11.28 -4.09 -10.95
C ILE A 46 10.95 -4.30 -9.49
N THR A 47 10.70 -3.20 -8.79
CA THR A 47 10.22 -3.22 -7.41
C THR A 47 8.81 -2.64 -7.32
N VAL A 48 8.00 -3.19 -6.42
CA VAL A 48 6.72 -2.61 -6.00
C VAL A 48 6.80 -2.31 -4.52
N THR A 49 6.72 -1.03 -4.17
CA THR A 49 6.79 -0.58 -2.78
C THR A 49 5.44 0.00 -2.39
N ALA A 50 4.80 -0.59 -1.38
CA ALA A 50 3.57 -0.06 -0.83
C ALA A 50 3.84 1.21 -0.02
N ASP A 51 3.03 2.25 -0.25
CA ASP A 51 3.15 3.51 0.47
C ASP A 51 2.65 3.34 1.92
N ASN A 52 3.34 3.99 2.85
CA ASN A 52 2.86 4.09 4.22
C ASN A 52 1.59 4.94 4.28
N LYS A 53 0.69 4.57 5.19
CA LYS A 53 -0.61 5.21 5.37
C LYS A 53 -0.90 5.40 6.85
N THR A 54 -1.80 6.33 7.16
CA THR A 54 -2.26 6.58 8.53
C THR A 54 -3.76 6.78 8.56
N ARG A 55 -4.41 6.36 9.65
CA ARG A 55 -5.80 6.72 9.99
C ARG A 55 -5.97 6.79 11.51
N LYS A 56 -7.06 7.40 12.00
CA LYS A 56 -7.45 7.28 13.40
C LYS A 56 -8.24 5.98 13.65
N TYR A 57 -8.21 5.47 14.87
CA TYR A 57 -9.08 4.37 15.31
C TYR A 57 -10.55 4.65 14.97
N GLY A 58 -11.29 3.63 14.51
CA GLY A 58 -12.66 3.78 14.03
C GLY A 58 -12.81 4.24 12.58
N ASN A 59 -11.84 4.96 12.02
CA ASN A 59 -11.94 5.42 10.63
C ASN A 59 -11.67 4.26 9.65
N ALA A 60 -12.23 4.37 8.43
CA ALA A 60 -11.94 3.45 7.34
C ALA A 60 -10.46 3.51 6.94
N ASN A 61 -9.95 2.41 6.37
CA ASN A 61 -8.62 2.41 5.77
C ASN A 61 -8.60 3.37 4.57
N PRO A 62 -7.54 4.20 4.43
CA PRO A 62 -7.34 4.98 3.23
C PRO A 62 -7.06 4.05 2.03
N ALA A 63 -7.18 4.60 0.82
CA ALA A 63 -6.74 3.88 -0.37
C ALA A 63 -5.25 3.50 -0.25
N LEU A 64 -4.97 2.21 -0.39
CA LEU A 64 -3.62 1.67 -0.41
C LEU A 64 -3.03 1.90 -1.79
N THR A 65 -1.83 2.48 -1.84
CA THR A 65 -1.15 2.85 -3.08
C THR A 65 0.27 2.29 -3.07
N TRP A 66 0.88 2.18 -4.25
CA TRP A 66 2.25 1.73 -4.41
C TRP A 66 2.98 2.56 -5.45
N THR A 67 4.30 2.53 -5.36
CA THR A 67 5.21 3.02 -6.39
C THR A 67 5.96 1.87 -7.04
N VAL A 68 6.30 2.03 -8.32
CA VAL A 68 7.18 1.10 -9.04
C VAL A 68 8.59 1.69 -9.14
N GLY A 69 9.60 0.90 -8.81
CA GLY A 69 11.01 1.25 -8.93
C GLY A 69 11.81 0.18 -9.68
N GLY A 70 13.11 0.10 -9.39
CA GLY A 70 14.04 -0.73 -10.16
C GLY A 70 14.24 -0.17 -11.56
N ASP A 71 14.22 -1.05 -12.57
CA ASP A 71 14.33 -0.63 -13.97
C ASP A 71 13.03 0.00 -14.52
N GLY A 72 11.95 -0.04 -13.74
CA GLY A 72 10.65 0.53 -14.09
C GLY A 72 9.88 -0.26 -15.17
N LEU A 73 8.59 0.06 -15.28
CA LEU A 73 7.73 -0.41 -16.37
C LEU A 73 8.00 0.40 -17.64
N VAL A 74 7.88 -0.26 -18.80
CA VAL A 74 8.11 0.35 -20.11
C VAL A 74 6.95 0.06 -21.05
N ASN A 75 6.94 0.67 -22.24
CA ASN A 75 5.96 0.39 -23.30
C ASN A 75 4.47 0.57 -22.91
N GLY A 76 4.20 1.39 -21.87
CA GLY A 76 2.84 1.59 -21.36
C GLY A 76 2.33 0.42 -20.50
N ASP A 77 3.19 -0.51 -20.12
CA ASP A 77 2.83 -1.64 -19.27
C ASP A 77 2.37 -1.18 -17.89
N THR A 78 1.39 -1.89 -17.35
CA THR A 78 0.81 -1.64 -16.02
C THR A 78 0.70 -2.94 -15.23
N LEU A 79 0.89 -2.86 -13.91
CA LEU A 79 0.52 -3.94 -13.00
C LEU A 79 -0.97 -3.86 -12.66
N THR A 80 -1.56 -5.01 -12.34
CA THR A 80 -2.97 -5.12 -11.93
C THR A 80 -3.08 -5.70 -10.53
N GLY A 81 -4.23 -5.51 -9.89
CA GLY A 81 -4.51 -6.00 -8.53
C GLY A 81 -4.56 -4.87 -7.51
N ALA A 82 -4.55 -5.23 -6.23
CA ALA A 82 -4.61 -4.29 -5.13
C ALA A 82 -3.78 -4.79 -3.94
N LEU A 83 -3.17 -3.85 -3.22
CA LEU A 83 -2.54 -4.12 -1.94
C LEU A 83 -3.59 -4.51 -0.88
N ALA A 84 -3.14 -5.15 0.19
CA ALA A 84 -4.00 -5.59 1.28
C ALA A 84 -3.44 -5.21 2.65
N THR A 85 -4.32 -5.13 3.64
CA THR A 85 -3.97 -5.05 5.05
C THR A 85 -5.02 -5.80 5.87
N THR A 86 -4.62 -6.39 6.99
CA THR A 86 -5.54 -7.09 7.90
C THR A 86 -6.30 -6.13 8.83
N ALA A 87 -5.88 -4.86 8.90
CA ALA A 87 -6.53 -3.87 9.73
C ALA A 87 -7.94 -3.55 9.21
N THR A 88 -8.90 -3.48 10.14
CA THR A 88 -10.29 -3.06 9.91
C THR A 88 -10.60 -1.80 10.73
N THR A 89 -11.79 -1.21 10.57
CA THR A 89 -12.20 -0.04 11.39
C THR A 89 -12.15 -0.30 12.90
N ALA A 90 -12.29 -1.55 13.33
CA ALA A 90 -12.23 -2.00 14.73
C ALA A 90 -10.81 -2.38 15.20
N THR A 91 -9.83 -2.44 14.30
CA THR A 91 -8.43 -2.68 14.67
C THR A 91 -7.87 -1.48 15.45
N GLY A 92 -7.33 -1.77 16.64
CA GLY A 92 -6.83 -0.80 17.61
C GLY A 92 -5.63 0.03 17.14
N VAL A 93 -5.16 0.91 18.03
CA VAL A 93 -3.96 1.75 17.80
C VAL A 93 -2.73 0.86 17.63
N GLY A 94 -1.94 1.14 16.60
CA GLY A 94 -0.77 0.32 16.31
C GLY A 94 -0.26 0.47 14.87
N SER A 95 0.62 -0.46 14.49
CA SER A 95 1.24 -0.54 13.18
C SER A 95 0.85 -1.86 12.52
N TYR A 96 0.33 -1.80 11.30
CA TYR A 96 -0.18 -2.95 10.56
C TYR A 96 0.45 -3.00 9.17
N ALA A 97 0.88 -4.18 8.73
CA ALA A 97 1.50 -4.32 7.43
C ALA A 97 0.50 -4.03 6.30
N ILE A 98 1.00 -3.34 5.27
CA ILE A 98 0.39 -3.27 3.94
C ILE A 98 1.18 -4.24 3.06
N THR A 99 0.53 -5.33 2.66
CA THR A 99 1.13 -6.42 1.90
C THR A 99 0.71 -6.37 0.43
N GLN A 100 1.38 -7.17 -0.40
CA GLN A 100 1.16 -7.27 -1.84
C GLN A 100 -0.32 -7.45 -2.22
N GLY A 101 -1.11 -8.16 -1.41
CA GLY A 101 -2.48 -8.52 -1.74
C GLY A 101 -2.54 -9.29 -3.05
N THR A 102 -3.23 -8.75 -4.05
CA THR A 102 -3.41 -9.35 -5.38
C THR A 102 -2.56 -8.68 -6.46
N VAL A 103 -1.66 -7.75 -6.11
CA VAL A 103 -0.78 -7.12 -7.10
C VAL A 103 0.04 -8.19 -7.82
N THR A 104 -0.02 -8.18 -9.15
CA THR A 104 0.58 -9.24 -9.98
C THR A 104 0.96 -8.74 -11.37
N ASN A 105 1.91 -9.43 -11.99
CA ASN A 105 2.26 -9.35 -13.41
C ASN A 105 1.90 -10.62 -14.18
N ALA A 106 0.91 -11.40 -13.73
CA ALA A 106 0.51 -12.63 -14.43
C ALA A 106 0.18 -12.40 -15.92
N ASN A 107 -0.30 -11.20 -16.29
CA ASN A 107 -0.58 -10.82 -17.68
C ASN A 107 0.63 -10.28 -18.44
N ASN A 108 1.79 -10.13 -17.80
CA ASN A 108 3.03 -9.62 -18.39
C ASN A 108 4.26 -10.25 -17.72
N THR A 109 4.65 -11.40 -18.23
CA THR A 109 5.80 -12.19 -17.74
C THR A 109 7.16 -11.58 -18.07
N ASN A 110 7.20 -10.36 -18.65
CA ASN A 110 8.45 -9.69 -18.98
C ASN A 110 9.18 -9.11 -17.76
N TYR A 111 8.54 -9.13 -16.60
CA TYR A 111 9.04 -8.53 -15.38
C TYR A 111 9.27 -9.56 -14.27
N ALA A 112 10.34 -9.40 -13.51
CA ALA A 112 10.47 -10.03 -12.21
C ALA A 112 10.19 -8.97 -11.14
N ILE A 113 9.31 -9.27 -10.18
CA ILE A 113 8.85 -8.28 -9.19
C ILE A 113 9.36 -8.63 -7.80
N ALA A 114 10.08 -7.70 -7.19
CA ALA A 114 10.36 -7.70 -5.76
C ALA A 114 9.37 -6.77 -5.02
N TYR A 115 8.64 -7.32 -4.06
CA TYR A 115 7.66 -6.57 -3.28
C TYR A 115 8.23 -6.10 -1.95
N THR A 116 8.03 -4.83 -1.64
CA THR A 116 8.34 -4.23 -0.34
C THR A 116 7.06 -3.79 0.35
N SER A 117 6.82 -4.31 1.56
CA SER A 117 5.64 -3.98 2.35
C SER A 117 5.68 -2.54 2.86
N GLY A 118 4.50 -1.92 2.93
CA GLY A 118 4.29 -0.64 3.60
C GLY A 118 3.70 -0.85 4.99
N THR A 119 3.42 0.25 5.68
CA THR A 119 2.82 0.27 7.02
C THR A 119 1.58 1.15 7.05
N LEU A 120 0.47 0.63 7.56
CA LEU A 120 -0.69 1.39 7.99
C LEU A 120 -0.59 1.65 9.50
N THR A 121 -0.42 2.90 9.88
CA THR A 121 -0.46 3.35 11.27
C THR A 121 -1.89 3.71 11.67
N VAL A 122 -2.39 3.09 12.73
CA VAL A 122 -3.65 3.47 13.37
C VAL A 122 -3.32 4.35 14.57
N ALA A 123 -3.63 5.63 14.45
CA ALA A 123 -3.46 6.64 15.50
C ALA A 123 -4.64 6.65 16.47
N VAL A 124 -4.41 7.26 17.64
CA VAL A 124 -5.44 7.49 18.67
C VAL A 124 -6.60 8.30 18.08
N ARG A 125 -7.82 7.96 18.50
CA ARG A 125 -9.02 8.76 18.23
C ARG A 125 -9.22 9.76 19.37
N ASP A 126 -9.27 11.03 19.04
CA ASP A 126 -9.36 12.08 20.04
C ASP A 126 -10.81 12.25 20.48
N ILE A 127 -11.07 11.98 21.76
CA ILE A 127 -12.39 12.19 22.38
C ILE A 127 -12.28 13.17 23.53
N THR A 128 -13.39 13.81 23.87
CA THR A 128 -13.49 14.70 25.04
C THR A 128 -14.60 14.22 25.95
N VAL A 129 -14.38 14.22 27.27
CA VAL A 129 -15.42 13.97 28.27
C VAL A 129 -15.71 15.27 28.99
N THR A 130 -16.97 15.73 28.94
CA THR A 130 -17.40 16.98 29.58
C THR A 130 -18.40 16.66 30.68
N ALA A 131 -18.11 17.06 31.91
CA ALA A 131 -19.06 16.94 33.02
C ALA A 131 -20.20 17.94 32.84
N ASP A 132 -21.44 17.49 33.05
CA ASP A 132 -22.59 18.38 33.01
C ASP A 132 -22.61 19.28 34.25
N ASN A 133 -22.99 20.54 34.06
CA ASN A 133 -23.22 21.43 35.19
C ASN A 133 -24.38 20.90 36.04
N LYS A 134 -24.17 20.83 37.36
CA LYS A 134 -25.16 20.40 38.34
C LYS A 134 -25.30 21.45 39.42
N THR A 135 -26.51 21.57 39.95
CA THR A 135 -26.81 22.43 41.09
C THR A 135 -27.56 21.65 42.16
N ARG A 136 -27.43 22.10 43.41
CA ARG A 136 -28.21 21.62 44.55
C ARG A 136 -28.43 22.76 45.53
N LYS A 137 -29.40 22.61 46.43
CA LYS A 137 -29.57 23.51 47.58
C LYS A 137 -28.65 23.07 48.73
N TYR A 138 -28.22 24.02 49.57
CA TYR A 138 -27.44 23.73 50.79
C TYR A 138 -28.19 22.72 51.69
N GLY A 139 -27.45 21.78 52.29
CA GLY A 139 -28.03 20.68 53.06
C GLY A 139 -28.54 19.49 52.24
N ASN A 140 -28.86 19.66 50.94
CA ASN A 140 -29.27 18.54 50.09
C ASN A 140 -28.07 17.71 49.63
N ALA A 141 -28.32 16.42 49.40
CA ALA A 141 -27.36 15.50 48.79
C ALA A 141 -26.96 15.94 47.37
N ASN A 142 -25.77 15.52 46.94
CA ASN A 142 -25.33 15.76 45.56
C ASN A 142 -26.24 15.01 44.57
N PRO A 143 -26.64 15.64 43.45
CA PRO A 143 -27.31 14.92 42.38
C PRO A 143 -26.35 13.93 41.71
N ALA A 144 -26.90 13.00 40.94
CA ALA A 144 -26.10 12.14 40.09
C ALA A 144 -25.27 12.99 39.11
N LEU A 145 -23.95 12.82 39.16
CA LEU A 145 -23.02 13.45 38.24
C LEU A 145 -23.11 12.72 36.90
N THR A 146 -23.23 13.49 35.83
CA THR A 146 -23.35 12.98 34.46
C THR A 146 -22.33 13.67 33.58
N TRP A 147 -22.02 13.06 32.44
CA TRP A 147 -21.07 13.57 31.47
C TRP A 147 -21.53 13.24 30.06
N THR A 148 -20.98 13.98 29.11
CA THR A 148 -21.17 13.77 27.67
C THR A 148 -19.83 13.52 26.99
N VAL A 149 -19.87 12.78 25.87
CA VAL A 149 -18.70 12.58 24.99
C VAL A 149 -18.80 13.51 23.80
N GLY A 150 -17.68 14.17 23.48
CA GLY A 150 -17.48 14.95 22.27
C GLY A 150 -16.21 14.55 21.54
N GLY A 151 -15.66 15.47 20.75
CA GLY A 151 -14.52 15.21 19.86
C GLY A 151 -14.94 14.33 18.69
N ASP A 152 -14.10 13.36 18.32
CA ASP A 152 -14.39 12.42 17.24
C ASP A 152 -15.43 11.35 17.66
N GLY A 153 -15.86 11.33 18.92
CA GLY A 153 -16.86 10.41 19.47
C GLY A 153 -16.37 8.97 19.64
N LEU A 154 -17.12 8.17 20.39
CA LEU A 154 -16.92 6.73 20.51
C LEU A 154 -17.43 6.02 19.24
N VAL A 155 -16.81 4.89 18.93
CA VAL A 155 -17.08 4.09 17.72
C VAL A 155 -17.17 2.62 18.09
N ASN A 156 -17.56 1.75 17.16
CA ASN A 156 -17.51 0.29 17.33
C ASN A 156 -18.25 -0.26 18.57
N GLY A 157 -19.20 0.50 19.13
CA GLY A 157 -19.92 0.11 20.36
C GLY A 157 -19.12 0.33 21.64
N ASP A 158 -18.00 1.05 21.58
CA ASP A 158 -17.16 1.35 22.73
C ASP A 158 -17.93 2.15 23.79
N THR A 159 -17.64 1.86 25.05
CA THR A 159 -18.19 2.57 26.21
C THR A 159 -17.06 2.99 27.13
N LEU A 160 -17.25 4.13 27.81
CA LEU A 160 -16.37 4.52 28.91
C LEU A 160 -16.96 4.03 30.23
N THR A 161 -16.11 3.58 31.14
CA THR A 161 -16.49 3.17 32.49
C THR A 161 -15.86 4.09 33.53
N GLY A 162 -16.54 4.26 34.66
CA GLY A 162 -16.07 5.09 35.76
C GLY A 162 -17.16 6.02 36.28
N ALA A 163 -16.85 6.77 37.32
CA ALA A 163 -17.75 7.77 37.90
C ALA A 163 -17.03 9.11 38.03
N LEU A 164 -17.76 10.20 37.81
CA LEU A 164 -17.29 11.52 38.22
C LEU A 164 -17.30 11.61 39.74
N ALA A 165 -16.39 12.40 40.29
CA ALA A 165 -16.32 12.71 41.70
C ALA A 165 -16.42 14.22 41.93
N THR A 166 -16.94 14.60 43.09
CA THR A 166 -16.93 15.98 43.57
C THR A 166 -16.54 15.99 45.05
N THR A 167 -15.81 17.03 45.47
CA THR A 167 -15.47 17.26 46.89
C THR A 167 -16.60 17.96 47.65
N ALA A 168 -17.64 18.43 46.96
CA ALA A 168 -18.79 19.04 47.60
C ALA A 168 -19.52 18.03 48.49
N THR A 169 -19.87 18.44 49.71
CA THR A 169 -20.65 17.66 50.68
C THR A 169 -21.93 18.41 51.01
N THR A 170 -22.85 17.80 51.76
CA THR A 170 -24.08 18.50 52.21
C THR A 170 -23.77 19.79 52.99
N ALA A 171 -22.59 19.88 53.61
CA ALA A 171 -22.11 21.01 54.39
C ALA A 171 -21.27 22.04 53.61
N THR A 172 -20.86 21.75 52.36
CA THR A 172 -20.17 22.77 51.54
C THR A 172 -21.19 23.74 50.97
N GLY A 173 -20.95 25.04 51.17
CA GLY A 173 -21.71 26.16 50.64
C GLY A 173 -20.82 27.12 49.88
#